data_AF-A0A074SA89-F1
#
_entry.id   AF-A0A074SA89-F1
#
_cell.length_a   1.000
_cell.length_b   1.000
_cell.length_c   1.000
_cell.angle_alpha   90.00
_cell.angle_beta   90.00
_cell.angle_gamma   90.00
#
_symmetry.space_group_name_H-M   'P 1'
#
loop_
_entity.id
_entity.type
_entity.pdbx_description
1 polymer ?
#
loop_
_entity_poly.entity_id
_entity_poly.type
_entity_poly.pdbx_seq_one_letter_code
_entity_poly.pdbx_strand_id
1 'polypeptide(L)'
;MGTQIYQSQYPPDNAFEPGTYRILHAQEGTAIQVSEHDPTQVVTWKQHSGENQKWYLQRSGHGYQLRNRHYDAYLAVSNSDNNGLVYASRYPTTWIFLKFNENYIIQLADKNQILNLDHGSGHNGNVIHIFNQDGTFMPHRIWKLERLSDDSGREEPAKLKEEIAKKNKELSQLQDALSSAKNDLSEFRTLLHQRDDTIRQLRQELKSKEEALSHTYKAIEEFALLRNQYKLLESKFSQQQAEIASHQAKADARSSFFPFGAPATYDHSIAAAMAFVFLSLLLYRPLRRGLGETLRLFWRGIYGLYILAAY
;
A
#
# COMPACT_ATOMS: atom_id res chain seq x y z
N MET A 1 0.81 41.28 6.53
CA MET A 1 0.96 42.70 6.93
C MET A 1 2.46 42.97 6.98
N GLY A 2 2.97 43.88 6.14
CA GLY A 2 4.39 44.21 6.13
C GLY A 2 4.73 45.08 7.33
N THR A 3 5.54 44.56 8.24
CA THR A 3 6.04 45.31 9.39
C THR A 3 6.93 46.44 8.87
N GLN A 4 6.53 47.70 9.12
CA GLN A 4 7.40 48.85 8.92
C GLN A 4 8.63 48.65 9.80
N ILE A 5 9.80 48.52 9.18
CA ILE A 5 11.08 48.60 9.89
C ILE A 5 11.17 50.02 10.42
N TYR A 6 11.36 50.17 11.74
CA TYR A 6 11.57 51.49 12.34
C TYR A 6 12.78 52.18 11.69
N GLN A 7 12.55 53.37 11.14
CA GLN A 7 13.58 54.13 10.45
C GLN A 7 14.48 54.82 11.48
N SER A 8 15.64 54.23 11.77
CA SER A 8 16.66 54.84 12.63
C SER A 8 17.35 56.00 11.92
N GLN A 9 17.84 56.97 12.69
CA GLN A 9 18.70 58.06 12.19
C GLN A 9 20.09 57.57 11.73
N TYR A 10 20.46 56.35 12.13
CA TYR A 10 21.72 55.72 11.76
C TYR A 10 21.47 54.66 10.67
N PRO A 11 22.34 54.56 9.65
CA PRO A 11 22.14 53.60 8.57
C PRO A 11 22.44 52.17 9.05
N PRO A 12 21.61 51.17 8.66
CA PRO A 12 21.93 49.76 8.90
C PRO A 12 23.14 49.34 8.07
N ASP A 13 23.99 48.49 8.63
CA ASP A 13 25.08 47.88 7.88
C ASP A 13 24.60 46.66 7.09
N ASN A 14 24.14 46.91 5.87
CA ASN A 14 23.68 45.84 4.99
C ASN A 14 24.82 44.92 4.50
N ALA A 15 26.07 45.37 4.57
CA ALA A 15 27.25 44.63 4.16
C ALA A 15 27.91 43.86 5.32
N PHE A 16 27.26 43.79 6.48
CA PHE A 16 27.84 43.15 7.65
C PHE A 16 27.86 41.61 7.49
N GLU A 17 29.05 41.02 7.40
CA GLU A 17 29.20 39.61 7.06
C GLU A 17 28.93 38.68 8.27
N PRO A 18 28.19 37.57 8.09
CA PRO A 18 28.11 36.50 9.09
C PRO A 18 29.49 35.96 9.49
N GLY A 19 29.56 35.40 10.70
CA GLY A 19 30.81 34.86 11.24
C GLY A 19 30.79 34.77 12.77
N THR A 20 31.94 34.52 13.37
CA THR A 20 32.09 34.54 14.84
C THR A 20 32.62 35.89 15.27
N TYR A 21 31.95 36.52 16.23
CA TYR A 21 32.28 37.83 16.74
C TYR A 21 32.40 37.84 18.26
N ARG A 22 33.21 38.78 18.76
CA ARG A 22 33.12 39.29 20.12
C ARG A 22 32.49 40.68 20.07
N ILE A 23 31.51 40.93 20.94
CA ILE A 23 30.81 42.21 21.02
C ILE A 23 31.29 42.91 22.29
N LEU A 24 31.97 44.04 22.14
CA LEU A 24 32.59 44.80 23.21
C LEU A 24 31.83 46.10 23.42
N HIS A 25 31.63 46.50 24.67
CA HIS A 25 31.23 47.86 24.97
C HIS A 25 32.36 48.82 24.55
N ALA A 26 32.06 49.82 23.73
CA ALA A 26 33.09 50.60 23.03
C ALA A 26 33.98 51.43 23.98
N GLN A 27 33.42 51.92 25.10
CA GLN A 27 34.16 52.73 26.07
C GLN A 27 34.85 51.87 27.14
N GLU A 28 34.14 50.88 27.70
CA GLU A 28 34.63 50.11 28.86
C GLU A 28 35.45 48.87 28.46
N GLY A 29 35.32 48.41 27.21
CA GLY A 29 36.03 47.22 26.71
C GLY A 29 35.56 45.90 27.30
N THR A 30 34.45 45.88 28.04
CA THR A 30 33.82 44.63 28.50
C THR A 30 33.06 43.95 27.38
N ALA A 31 33.13 42.63 27.32
CA ALA A 31 32.47 41.80 26.33
C ALA A 31 31.08 41.37 26.80
N ILE A 32 30.12 41.32 25.88
CA ILE A 32 28.84 40.63 26.11
C ILE A 32 29.10 39.14 26.23
N GLN A 33 28.65 38.53 27.31
CA GLN A 33 28.80 37.10 27.57
C GLN A 33 27.55 36.48 28.17
N VAL A 34 27.41 35.17 27.99
CA VAL A 34 26.51 34.38 28.83
C VAL A 34 27.24 34.07 30.15
N SER A 35 26.56 34.28 31.28
CA SER A 35 27.15 34.06 32.60
C SER A 35 27.49 32.58 32.82
N GLU A 36 28.67 32.31 33.37
CA GLU A 36 29.10 30.95 33.71
C GLU A 36 28.36 30.39 34.93
N HIS A 37 27.90 31.27 35.82
CA HIS A 37 27.18 30.88 37.03
C HIS A 37 25.68 30.66 36.76
N ASP A 38 25.12 31.38 35.79
CA ASP A 38 23.72 31.26 35.38
C ASP A 38 23.60 31.36 33.85
N PRO A 39 23.47 30.22 33.14
CA PRO A 39 23.45 30.20 31.68
C PRO A 39 22.18 30.80 31.07
N THR A 40 21.26 31.32 31.88
CA THR A 40 20.11 32.10 31.43
C THR A 40 20.40 33.61 31.37
N GLN A 41 21.46 34.06 32.04
CA GLN A 41 21.81 35.48 32.12
C GLN A 41 22.83 35.89 31.07
N VAL A 42 22.62 37.10 30.53
CA VAL A 42 23.61 37.79 29.71
C VAL A 42 24.11 38.99 30.49
N VAL A 43 25.43 39.08 30.59
CA VAL A 43 26.13 40.14 31.33
C VAL A 43 27.27 40.67 30.50
N THR A 44 27.88 41.76 30.94
CA THR A 44 29.19 42.17 30.46
C THR A 44 30.29 41.72 31.42
N TRP A 45 31.46 41.42 30.87
CA TRP A 45 32.62 41.00 31.64
C TRP A 45 33.90 41.40 30.95
N LYS A 46 35.00 41.52 31.69
CA LYS A 46 36.31 41.77 31.09
C LYS A 46 36.58 40.76 29.97
N GLN A 47 37.10 41.25 28.85
CA GLN A 47 37.42 40.41 27.71
C GLN A 47 38.39 39.27 28.08
N HIS A 48 38.04 38.05 27.67
CA HIS A 48 38.90 36.87 27.70
C HIS A 48 38.67 35.98 26.46
N SER A 49 39.38 34.84 26.42
CA SER A 49 39.33 33.88 25.30
C SER A 49 38.18 32.87 25.39
N GLY A 50 37.30 33.01 26.39
CA GLY A 50 36.21 32.07 26.69
C GLY A 50 35.18 32.02 25.57
N GLU A 51 34.64 30.82 25.33
CA GLU A 51 33.61 30.57 24.30
C GLU A 51 32.27 31.22 24.63
N ASN A 52 31.98 31.43 25.91
CA ASN A 52 30.80 32.14 26.40
C ASN A 52 30.79 33.64 26.06
N GLN A 53 31.92 34.22 25.62
CA GLN A 53 32.02 35.59 25.11
C GLN A 53 32.02 35.69 23.57
N LYS A 54 31.86 34.55 22.88
CA LYS A 54 31.88 34.48 21.42
C LYS A 54 30.48 34.18 20.91
N TRP A 55 30.11 34.88 19.83
CA TRP A 55 28.78 34.83 19.27
C TRP A 55 28.86 34.52 17.79
N TYR A 56 28.13 33.49 17.37
CA TYR A 56 27.80 33.26 15.97
C TYR A 56 26.79 34.30 15.53
N LEU A 57 27.22 35.20 14.65
CA LEU A 57 26.37 36.16 13.98
C LEU A 57 25.79 35.51 12.72
N GLN A 58 24.47 35.35 12.70
CA GLN A 58 23.75 34.62 11.67
C GLN A 58 22.69 35.51 11.03
N ARG A 59 22.63 35.57 9.69
CA ARG A 59 21.66 36.42 8.97
C ARG A 59 20.22 35.97 9.20
N SER A 60 19.33 36.85 9.64
CA SER A 60 17.91 36.54 9.84
C SER A 60 17.02 37.65 9.29
N GLY A 61 16.37 37.38 8.15
CA GLY A 61 15.62 38.40 7.42
C GLY A 61 16.49 39.62 7.10
N HIS A 62 16.02 40.80 7.52
CA HIS A 62 16.71 42.08 7.36
C HIS A 62 17.77 42.36 8.45
N GLY A 63 17.88 41.51 9.47
CA GLY A 63 18.83 41.66 10.56
C GLY A 63 19.64 40.39 10.80
N TYR A 64 20.00 40.17 12.05
CA TYR A 64 20.86 39.08 12.49
C TYR A 64 20.38 38.49 13.81
N GLN A 65 20.74 37.24 14.02
CA GLN A 65 20.63 36.55 15.31
C GLN A 65 22.04 36.30 15.83
N LEU A 66 22.17 36.33 17.16
CA LEU A 66 23.42 36.13 17.86
C LEU A 66 23.27 34.87 18.71
N ARG A 67 23.87 33.76 18.27
CA ARG A 67 23.89 32.50 19.03
C ARG A 67 25.22 32.41 19.77
N ASN A 68 25.20 32.12 21.06
CA ASN A 68 26.41 31.94 21.83
C ASN A 68 27.17 30.71 21.33
N ARG A 69 28.51 30.74 21.39
CA ARG A 69 29.34 29.63 20.91
C ARG A 69 29.45 28.47 21.90
N HIS A 70 29.37 28.78 23.20
CA HIS A 70 29.44 27.77 24.26
C HIS A 70 28.06 27.21 24.60
N TYR A 71 27.08 28.10 24.74
CA TYR A 71 25.72 27.74 25.09
C TYR A 71 24.84 27.72 23.84
N ASP A 72 23.96 26.73 23.73
CA ASP A 72 22.94 26.68 22.67
C ASP A 72 21.80 27.66 22.96
N ALA A 73 22.14 28.94 23.06
CA ALA A 73 21.26 30.03 23.42
C ALA A 73 21.58 31.27 22.59
N TYR A 74 20.55 32.08 22.37
CA TYR A 74 20.58 33.30 21.61
C TYR A 74 20.52 34.51 22.54
N LEU A 75 21.17 35.60 22.11
CA LEU A 75 20.98 36.92 22.70
C LEU A 75 19.54 37.37 22.43
N ALA A 76 18.72 37.44 23.48
CA ALA A 76 17.31 37.74 23.38
C ALA A 76 16.86 38.76 24.42
N VAL A 77 15.65 39.28 24.25
CA VAL A 77 15.06 40.23 25.21
C VAL A 77 13.83 39.61 25.85
N SER A 78 13.74 39.73 27.18
CA SER A 78 12.67 39.12 27.98
C SER A 78 11.28 39.72 27.72
N ASN A 79 11.23 41.01 27.46
CA ASN A 79 10.06 41.75 27.04
C ASN A 79 10.51 42.91 26.14
N SER A 80 9.55 43.64 25.60
CA SER A 80 9.82 44.72 24.67
C SER A 80 9.46 46.09 25.24
N ASP A 81 9.48 46.18 26.57
CA ASP A 81 9.29 47.42 27.32
C ASP A 81 10.64 48.11 27.52
N ASN A 82 10.61 49.41 27.80
CA ASN A 82 11.83 50.14 28.14
C ASN A 82 12.45 49.53 29.41
N ASN A 83 13.78 49.36 29.41
CA ASN A 83 14.52 48.64 30.45
C ASN A 83 14.31 47.11 30.46
N GLY A 84 13.74 46.53 29.40
CA GLY A 84 13.63 45.08 29.25
C GLY A 84 15.00 44.40 29.34
N LEU A 85 15.10 43.31 30.11
CA LEU A 85 16.37 42.62 30.34
C LEU A 85 16.78 41.81 29.11
N VAL A 86 18.04 41.92 28.72
CA VAL A 86 18.67 41.04 27.72
C VAL A 86 19.16 39.77 28.42
N TYR A 87 18.84 38.61 27.86
CA TYR A 87 19.08 37.31 28.47
C TYR A 87 19.39 36.24 27.42
N ALA A 88 19.82 35.07 27.88
CA ALA A 88 20.12 33.92 27.03
C ALA A 88 18.85 33.07 26.85
N SER A 89 18.37 32.96 25.62
CA SER A 89 17.12 32.25 25.29
C SER A 89 17.32 31.15 24.27
N ARG A 90 16.49 30.11 24.30
CA ARG A 90 16.41 29.14 23.19
C ARG A 90 15.76 29.72 21.94
N TYR A 91 15.05 30.84 22.08
CA TYR A 91 14.34 31.50 20.99
C TYR A 91 15.08 32.77 20.55
N PRO A 92 15.42 32.90 19.26
CA PRO A 92 16.23 34.01 18.80
C PRO A 92 15.46 35.33 18.75
N THR A 93 16.16 36.42 19.09
CA THR A 93 15.74 37.79 18.78
C THR A 93 16.50 38.29 17.56
N THR A 94 15.84 39.07 16.71
CA THR A 94 16.48 39.67 15.52
C THR A 94 16.98 41.07 15.85
N TRP A 95 18.25 41.30 15.55
CA TRP A 95 18.97 42.54 15.81
C TRP A 95 19.41 43.20 14.50
N ILE A 96 19.41 44.53 14.46
CA ILE A 96 19.91 45.35 13.38
C ILE A 96 21.16 46.08 13.88
N PHE A 97 22.24 46.03 13.11
CA PHE A 97 23.47 46.73 13.41
C PHE A 97 23.50 48.06 12.66
N LEU A 98 23.48 49.16 13.39
CA LEU A 98 23.47 50.51 12.83
C LEU A 98 24.87 51.13 12.98
N LYS A 99 25.44 51.64 11.88
CA LYS A 99 26.81 52.20 11.89
C LYS A 99 26.86 53.51 12.67
N PHE A 100 27.85 53.63 13.54
CA PHE A 100 28.14 54.85 14.31
C PHE A 100 29.64 54.95 14.61
N ASN A 101 30.36 55.89 13.96
CA ASN A 101 31.78 56.19 14.22
C ASN A 101 32.67 54.94 14.38
N GLU A 102 32.75 54.10 13.34
CA GLU A 102 33.47 52.81 13.33
C GLU A 102 32.98 51.74 14.33
N ASN A 103 31.94 52.04 15.09
CA ASN A 103 31.25 51.16 16.03
C ASN A 103 29.79 50.99 15.61
N TYR A 104 29.01 50.35 16.47
CA TYR A 104 27.62 50.00 16.18
C TYR A 104 26.70 50.36 17.32
N ILE A 105 25.49 50.74 16.95
CA ILE A 105 24.31 50.68 17.81
C ILE A 105 23.56 49.40 17.42
N ILE A 106 23.25 48.57 18.41
CA ILE A 106 22.57 47.28 18.19
C ILE A 106 21.09 47.48 18.53
N GLN A 107 20.24 47.47 17.51
CA GLN A 107 18.81 47.77 17.60
C GLN A 107 17.96 46.50 17.50
N LEU A 108 16.88 46.44 18.26
CA LEU A 108 15.85 45.41 18.12
C LEU A 108 15.09 45.60 16.79
N ALA A 109 14.96 44.57 15.96
CA ALA A 109 14.54 44.77 14.57
C ALA A 109 13.11 45.32 14.36
N ASP A 110 12.20 45.05 15.30
CA ASP A 110 10.78 45.42 15.22
C ASP A 110 10.42 46.66 16.06
N LYS A 111 11.38 47.25 16.77
CA LYS A 111 11.14 48.40 17.67
C LYS A 111 12.31 49.36 17.72
N ASN A 112 12.02 50.62 18.05
CA ASN A 112 13.04 51.64 18.26
C ASN A 112 13.75 51.52 19.63
N GLN A 113 14.26 50.32 19.93
CA GLN A 113 14.90 49.97 21.19
C GLN A 113 16.30 49.41 20.92
N ILE A 114 17.29 49.86 21.69
CA ILE A 114 18.70 49.58 21.45
C ILE A 114 19.35 48.98 22.69
N LEU A 115 20.38 48.19 22.46
CA LEU A 115 21.14 47.47 23.47
C LEU A 115 21.97 48.46 24.30
N ASN A 116 21.79 48.39 25.62
CA ASN A 116 22.23 49.39 26.57
C ASN A 116 22.96 48.73 27.75
N LEU A 117 24.20 49.12 28.00
CA LEU A 117 24.93 48.72 29.19
C LEU A 117 24.39 49.48 30.40
N ASP A 118 23.97 48.77 31.44
CA ASP A 118 23.33 49.41 32.59
C ASP A 118 24.28 50.41 33.26
N HIS A 119 23.79 51.65 33.43
CA HIS A 119 24.55 52.80 33.90
C HIS A 119 25.92 53.04 33.21
N GLY A 120 26.20 52.40 32.07
CA GLY A 120 27.51 52.43 31.42
C GLY A 120 28.66 51.83 32.24
N SER A 121 28.37 51.01 33.24
CA SER A 121 29.41 50.50 34.14
C SER A 121 30.17 49.32 33.54
N GLY A 122 31.50 49.41 33.47
CA GLY A 122 32.41 48.34 33.05
C GLY A 122 32.67 47.25 34.10
N HIS A 123 31.90 47.18 35.18
CA HIS A 123 32.07 46.12 36.19
C HIS A 123 31.68 44.75 35.65
N ASN A 124 32.45 43.74 36.05
CA ASN A 124 32.15 42.35 35.75
C ASN A 124 30.78 41.95 36.30
N GLY A 125 29.96 41.34 35.44
CA GLY A 125 28.62 40.91 35.79
C GLY A 125 27.55 41.98 35.60
N ASN A 126 27.91 43.16 35.09
CA ASN A 126 26.92 44.20 34.84
C ASN A 126 25.93 43.78 33.75
N VAL A 127 24.66 44.10 33.96
CA VAL A 127 23.56 43.65 33.12
C VAL A 127 23.37 44.52 31.89
N ILE A 128 22.62 43.98 30.93
CA ILE A 128 22.31 44.64 29.67
C ILE A 128 20.80 44.74 29.55
N HIS A 129 20.32 45.94 29.20
CA HIS A 129 18.91 46.20 28.95
C HIS A 129 18.70 46.67 27.52
N ILE A 130 17.44 46.68 27.09
CA ILE A 130 17.02 47.48 25.96
C ILE A 130 16.49 48.83 26.44
N PHE A 131 16.82 49.89 25.69
CA PHE A 131 16.35 51.24 25.99
C PHE A 131 15.88 51.95 24.72
N ASN A 132 14.92 52.86 24.85
CA ASN A 132 14.43 53.63 23.72
C ASN A 132 15.55 54.47 23.09
N GLN A 133 15.62 54.46 21.75
CA GLN A 133 16.53 55.35 21.02
C GLN A 133 15.86 56.73 20.89
N ASP A 134 16.25 57.64 21.78
CA ASP A 134 15.72 59.00 21.92
C ASP A 134 16.58 60.08 21.22
N GLY A 135 17.56 59.66 20.41
CA GLY A 135 18.46 60.54 19.68
C GLY A 135 19.55 61.18 20.55
N THR A 136 19.51 60.99 21.87
CA THR A 136 20.58 61.47 22.76
C THR A 136 21.82 60.60 22.60
N PHE A 137 22.97 61.24 22.42
CA PHE A 137 24.24 60.53 22.41
C PHE A 137 24.52 60.01 23.81
N MET A 138 24.48 58.68 23.98
CA MET A 138 24.85 58.03 25.22
C MET A 138 25.90 56.96 24.95
N PRO A 139 27.12 57.11 25.52
CA PRO A 139 28.24 56.22 25.20
C PRO A 139 27.98 54.77 25.63
N HIS A 140 27.12 54.55 26.63
CA HIS A 140 26.75 53.22 27.12
C HIS A 140 25.91 52.37 26.14
N ARG A 141 25.62 52.89 24.94
CA ARG A 141 24.84 52.23 23.88
C ARG A 141 25.67 51.89 22.65
N ILE A 142 26.98 52.09 22.72
CA ILE A 142 27.92 51.95 21.59
C ILE A 142 28.72 50.67 21.77
N TRP A 143 28.73 49.85 20.72
CA TRP A 143 29.30 48.52 20.73
C TRP A 143 30.32 48.37 19.60
N LYS A 144 31.51 47.91 19.95
CA LYS A 144 32.54 47.50 19.00
C LYS A 144 32.36 46.02 18.67
N LEU A 145 32.39 45.68 17.38
CA LEU A 145 32.35 44.30 16.93
C LEU A 145 33.74 43.87 16.47
N GLU A 146 34.29 42.86 17.12
CA GLU A 146 35.57 42.24 16.80
C GLU A 146 35.31 40.91 16.09
N ARG A 147 35.70 40.83 14.81
CA ARG A 147 35.57 39.61 14.01
C ARG A 147 36.65 38.60 14.39
N LEU A 148 36.26 37.37 14.71
CA LEU A 148 37.16 36.31 15.16
C LEU A 148 37.37 35.21 14.11
N SER A 149 36.34 34.88 13.32
CA SER A 149 36.43 33.91 12.23
C SER A 149 35.24 34.04 11.26
N ASP A 150 35.36 33.39 10.09
CA ASP A 150 34.26 33.25 9.10
C ASP A 150 33.19 32.23 9.52
N ASP A 151 33.44 31.44 10.57
CA ASP A 151 32.51 30.42 11.05
C ASP A 151 31.27 31.09 11.68
N SER A 152 30.11 30.92 11.05
CA SER A 152 28.84 31.45 11.53
C SER A 152 28.03 30.44 12.33
N GLY A 153 28.58 29.26 12.65
CA GLY A 153 27.88 28.21 13.40
C GLY A 153 26.62 27.68 12.70
N ARG A 154 26.49 27.94 11.39
CA ARG A 154 25.49 27.30 10.53
C ARG A 154 26.05 25.98 10.05
N GLU A 155 25.23 24.95 10.04
CA GLU A 155 25.55 23.76 9.26
C GLU A 155 25.73 24.16 7.80
N GLU A 156 26.93 23.93 7.30
CA GLU A 156 27.37 24.23 5.93
C GLU A 156 26.27 23.87 4.92
N PRO A 157 25.86 24.79 4.03
CA PRO A 157 24.87 24.50 2.99
C PRO A 157 25.29 23.33 2.09
N ALA A 158 26.59 23.01 2.03
CA ALA A 158 27.11 21.83 1.37
C ALA A 158 26.60 20.51 1.97
N LYS A 159 26.55 20.39 3.31
CA LYS A 159 26.06 19.18 3.99
C LYS A 159 24.57 18.97 3.74
N LEU A 160 23.79 20.05 3.83
CA LEU A 160 22.36 20.01 3.51
C LEU A 160 22.12 19.63 2.04
N LYS A 161 22.92 20.15 1.10
CA LYS A 161 22.84 19.76 -0.32
C LYS A 161 23.17 18.28 -0.53
N GLU A 162 24.17 17.75 0.15
CA GLU A 162 24.53 16.34 0.08
C GLU A 162 23.42 15.44 0.65
N GLU A 163 22.83 15.82 1.78
CA GLU A 163 21.70 15.08 2.36
C GLU A 163 20.46 15.11 1.45
N ILE A 164 20.17 16.26 0.84
CA ILE A 164 19.09 16.39 -0.16
C ILE A 164 19.38 15.49 -1.37
N ALA A 165 20.62 15.48 -1.87
CA ALA A 165 21.00 14.62 -2.99
C ALA A 165 20.83 13.14 -2.65
N LYS A 166 21.21 12.72 -1.43
CA LYS A 166 21.02 11.36 -0.93
C LYS A 166 19.54 11.00 -0.84
N LYS A 167 18.72 11.85 -0.21
CA LYS A 167 17.27 11.61 -0.08
C LYS A 167 16.58 11.55 -1.45
N ASN A 168 16.99 12.38 -2.40
CA ASN A 168 16.45 12.34 -3.77
C ASN A 168 16.78 11.02 -4.47
N LYS A 169 17.98 10.46 -4.25
CA LYS A 169 18.35 9.15 -4.79
C LYS A 169 17.50 8.03 -4.19
N GLU A 170 17.31 8.03 -2.88
CA GLU A 170 16.44 7.07 -2.19
C GLU A 170 14.98 7.17 -2.67
N LEU A 171 14.49 8.39 -2.87
CA LEU A 171 13.13 8.64 -3.36
C LEU A 171 12.93 8.10 -4.79
N SER A 172 13.93 8.28 -5.67
CA SER A 172 13.92 7.68 -7.01
C SER A 172 13.85 6.16 -6.95
N GLN A 173 14.66 5.53 -6.09
CA GLN A 173 14.66 4.07 -5.93
C GLN A 173 13.32 3.53 -5.41
N LEU A 174 12.69 4.25 -4.47
CA LEU A 174 11.36 3.89 -3.96
C LEU A 174 10.27 4.05 -5.03
N GLN A 175 10.37 5.06 -5.89
CA GLN A 175 9.43 5.24 -7.02
C GLN A 175 9.53 4.10 -8.04
N ASP A 176 10.74 3.64 -8.35
CA ASP A 176 10.96 2.51 -9.24
C ASP A 176 10.40 1.22 -8.64
N ALA A 177 10.69 0.95 -7.36
CA ALA A 177 10.16 -0.21 -6.64
C ALA A 177 8.62 -0.20 -6.56
N LEU A 178 8.02 0.97 -6.32
CA LEU A 178 6.57 1.13 -6.29
C LEU A 178 5.95 0.85 -7.67
N SER A 179 6.61 1.28 -8.74
CA SER A 179 6.17 1.03 -10.11
C SER A 179 6.24 -0.47 -10.46
N SER A 180 7.31 -1.16 -10.05
CA SER A 180 7.42 -2.63 -10.19
C SER A 180 6.32 -3.35 -9.42
N ALA A 181 6.15 -3.04 -8.14
CA ALA A 181 5.12 -3.68 -7.30
C ALA A 181 3.70 -3.45 -7.84
N LYS A 182 3.43 -2.30 -8.45
CA LYS A 182 2.15 -2.01 -9.10
C LYS A 182 1.93 -2.89 -10.34
N ASN A 183 2.97 -3.15 -11.12
CA ASN A 183 2.89 -4.04 -12.28
C ASN A 183 2.64 -5.48 -11.82
N ASP A 184 3.38 -5.97 -10.84
CA ASP A 184 3.19 -7.32 -10.28
C ASP A 184 1.75 -7.50 -9.75
N LEU A 185 1.21 -6.50 -9.06
CA LEU A 185 -0.15 -6.52 -8.54
C LEU A 185 -1.20 -6.58 -9.67
N SER A 186 -0.93 -5.93 -10.80
CA SER A 186 -1.80 -6.01 -11.98
C SER A 186 -1.79 -7.40 -12.62
N GLU A 187 -0.62 -8.06 -12.64
CA GLU A 187 -0.48 -9.44 -13.12
C GLU A 187 -1.20 -10.41 -12.20
N PHE A 188 -1.03 -10.28 -10.88
CA PHE A 188 -1.75 -11.09 -9.89
C PHE A 188 -3.27 -10.95 -10.00
N ARG A 189 -3.78 -9.74 -10.24
CA ARG A 189 -5.22 -9.54 -10.48
C ARG A 189 -5.73 -10.30 -11.71
N THR A 190 -4.94 -10.31 -12.78
CA THR A 190 -5.28 -11.04 -14.01
C THR A 190 -5.33 -12.55 -13.74
N LEU A 191 -4.34 -13.09 -13.01
CA LEU A 191 -4.32 -14.49 -12.62
C LEU A 191 -5.49 -14.88 -11.70
N LEU A 192 -5.88 -14.01 -10.77
CA LEU A 192 -7.04 -14.24 -9.91
C LEU A 192 -8.34 -14.35 -10.72
N HIS A 193 -8.56 -13.44 -11.67
CA HIS A 193 -9.71 -13.50 -12.56
C HIS A 193 -9.74 -14.80 -13.37
N GLN A 194 -8.59 -15.24 -13.90
CA GLN A 194 -8.50 -16.52 -14.62
C GLN A 194 -8.84 -17.72 -13.72
N ARG A 195 -8.39 -17.72 -12.45
CA ARG A 195 -8.73 -18.79 -11.50
C ARG A 195 -10.21 -18.79 -11.16
N ASP A 196 -10.83 -17.62 -10.97
CA ASP A 196 -12.25 -17.51 -10.70
C ASP A 196 -13.11 -18.04 -11.86
N ASP A 197 -12.71 -17.77 -13.10
CA ASP A 197 -13.38 -18.30 -14.29
C ASP A 197 -13.22 -19.81 -14.40
N THR A 198 -12.03 -20.34 -14.12
CA THR A 198 -11.78 -21.79 -14.06
C THR A 198 -12.64 -22.47 -13.00
N ILE A 199 -12.72 -21.90 -11.79
CA ILE A 199 -13.56 -22.41 -10.70
C ILE A 199 -15.03 -22.44 -11.11
N ARG A 200 -15.49 -21.40 -11.81
CA ARG A 200 -16.87 -21.31 -12.30
C ARG A 200 -17.18 -22.40 -13.33
N GLN A 201 -16.26 -22.65 -14.27
CA GLN A 201 -16.38 -23.72 -15.26
C GLN A 201 -16.43 -25.09 -14.58
N LEU A 202 -15.50 -25.38 -13.67
CA LEU A 202 -15.46 -26.65 -12.94
C LEU A 202 -16.73 -26.89 -12.11
N ARG A 203 -17.28 -25.86 -11.47
CA ARG A 203 -18.56 -25.97 -10.75
C ARG A 203 -19.71 -26.33 -11.68
N GLN A 204 -19.75 -25.75 -12.87
CA GLN A 204 -20.79 -26.05 -13.86
C GLN A 204 -20.66 -27.48 -14.41
N GLU A 205 -19.44 -27.94 -14.65
CA GLU A 205 -19.17 -29.33 -15.08
C GLU A 205 -19.51 -30.35 -13.98
N LEU A 206 -19.18 -30.04 -12.72
CA LEU A 206 -19.52 -30.91 -11.61
C LEU A 206 -21.04 -31.06 -11.48
N LYS A 207 -21.77 -29.94 -11.58
CA LYS A 207 -23.25 -29.94 -11.56
C LYS A 207 -23.84 -30.79 -12.70
N SER A 208 -23.35 -30.65 -13.93
CA SER A 208 -23.87 -31.43 -15.06
C SER A 208 -23.57 -32.93 -14.91
N LYS A 209 -22.41 -33.28 -14.34
CA LYS A 209 -22.06 -34.68 -14.02
C LYS A 209 -22.93 -35.26 -12.91
N GLU A 210 -23.25 -34.49 -11.87
CA GLU A 210 -24.18 -34.91 -10.80
C GLU A 210 -25.58 -35.17 -11.34
N GLU A 211 -26.10 -34.30 -12.23
CA GLU A 211 -27.38 -34.49 -12.90
C GLU A 211 -27.37 -35.75 -13.79
N ALA A 212 -26.30 -35.96 -14.57
CA ALA A 212 -26.13 -37.15 -15.38
C ALA A 212 -26.10 -38.43 -14.53
N LEU A 213 -25.37 -38.42 -13.41
CA LEU A 213 -25.34 -39.54 -12.47
C LEU A 213 -26.73 -39.83 -11.90
N SER A 214 -27.48 -38.80 -11.48
CA SER A 214 -28.86 -38.97 -11.00
C SER A 214 -29.76 -39.65 -12.03
N HIS A 215 -29.64 -39.27 -13.31
CA HIS A 215 -30.35 -39.95 -14.40
C HIS A 215 -29.93 -41.41 -14.58
N THR A 216 -28.63 -41.71 -14.50
CA THR A 216 -28.16 -43.10 -14.60
C THR A 216 -28.64 -43.98 -13.44
N TYR A 217 -28.69 -43.44 -12.22
CA TYR A 217 -29.22 -44.17 -11.05
C TYR A 217 -30.70 -44.53 -11.25
N LYS A 218 -31.53 -43.58 -11.70
CA LYS A 218 -32.94 -43.85 -12.02
C LYS A 218 -33.11 -44.93 -13.09
N ALA A 219 -32.31 -44.87 -14.16
CA ALA A 219 -32.36 -45.88 -15.22
C ALA A 219 -31.96 -47.29 -14.71
N ILE A 220 -30.99 -47.37 -13.79
CA ILE A 220 -30.59 -48.63 -13.16
C ILE A 220 -31.73 -49.18 -12.29
N GLU A 221 -32.42 -48.34 -11.51
CA GLU A 221 -33.59 -48.74 -10.72
C GLU A 221 -34.73 -49.24 -11.61
N GLU A 222 -35.05 -48.53 -12.69
CA GLU A 222 -36.06 -48.95 -13.67
C GLU A 222 -35.70 -50.29 -14.33
N PHE A 223 -34.43 -50.49 -14.69
CA PHE A 223 -33.96 -51.75 -15.26
C PHE A 223 -34.05 -52.91 -14.25
N ALA A 224 -33.75 -52.65 -12.97
CA ALA A 224 -33.91 -53.64 -11.90
C ALA A 224 -35.38 -54.05 -11.71
N LEU A 225 -36.31 -53.09 -11.79
CA LEU A 225 -37.75 -53.37 -11.74
C LEU A 225 -38.18 -54.24 -12.92
N LEU A 226 -37.75 -53.89 -14.14
CA LEU A 226 -38.08 -54.63 -15.36
C LEU A 226 -37.53 -56.07 -15.30
N ARG A 227 -36.30 -56.26 -14.81
CA ARG A 227 -35.71 -57.59 -14.59
C ARG A 227 -36.56 -58.42 -13.62
N ASN A 228 -37.08 -57.83 -12.55
CA ASN A 228 -37.95 -58.54 -11.61
C ASN A 228 -39.29 -58.92 -12.24
N GLN A 229 -39.88 -58.04 -13.06
CA GLN A 229 -41.08 -58.35 -13.82
C GLN A 229 -40.84 -59.50 -14.82
N TYR A 230 -39.72 -59.49 -15.53
CA TYR A 230 -39.35 -60.55 -16.46
C TYR A 230 -39.22 -61.91 -15.74
N LYS A 231 -38.51 -61.95 -14.60
CA LYS A 231 -38.41 -63.18 -13.78
C LYS A 231 -39.77 -63.71 -13.35
N LEU A 232 -40.69 -62.83 -12.98
CA LEU A 232 -42.05 -63.22 -12.61
C LEU A 232 -42.81 -63.82 -13.80
N LEU A 233 -42.69 -63.22 -14.98
CA LEU A 233 -43.33 -63.70 -16.21
C LEU A 233 -42.75 -65.06 -16.63
N GLU A 234 -41.44 -65.22 -16.54
CA GLU A 234 -40.73 -66.47 -16.82
C GLU A 234 -41.21 -67.60 -15.89
N SER A 235 -41.33 -67.33 -14.59
CA SER A 235 -41.91 -68.28 -13.63
C SER A 235 -43.35 -68.68 -13.97
N LYS A 236 -44.21 -67.72 -14.37
CA LYS A 236 -45.59 -68.01 -14.80
C LYS A 236 -45.62 -68.87 -16.06
N PHE A 237 -44.73 -68.60 -17.01
CA PHE A 237 -44.65 -69.38 -18.24
C PHE A 237 -44.18 -70.81 -17.97
N SER A 238 -43.18 -71.00 -17.12
CA SER A 238 -42.76 -72.33 -16.67
C SER A 238 -43.89 -73.09 -15.95
N GLN A 239 -44.69 -72.40 -15.13
CA GLN A 239 -45.87 -72.99 -14.50
C GLN A 239 -46.90 -73.44 -15.54
N GLN A 240 -47.23 -72.59 -16.52
CA GLN A 240 -48.15 -72.96 -17.61
C GLN A 240 -47.64 -74.15 -18.41
N GLN A 241 -46.34 -74.24 -18.72
CA GLN A 241 -45.77 -75.40 -19.40
C GLN A 241 -45.95 -76.68 -18.58
N ALA A 242 -45.74 -76.63 -17.26
CA ALA A 242 -45.94 -77.78 -16.38
C ALA A 242 -47.41 -78.22 -16.33
N GLU A 243 -48.35 -77.26 -16.32
CA GLU A 243 -49.79 -77.54 -16.40
C GLU A 243 -50.15 -78.20 -17.75
N ILE A 244 -49.68 -77.66 -18.87
CA ILE A 244 -49.91 -78.24 -20.21
C ILE A 244 -49.34 -79.67 -20.28
N ALA A 245 -48.11 -79.89 -19.81
CA ALA A 245 -47.51 -81.23 -19.78
C ALA A 245 -48.32 -82.20 -18.90
N SER A 246 -48.84 -81.74 -17.77
CA SER A 246 -49.74 -82.54 -16.91
C SER A 246 -51.05 -82.89 -17.63
N HIS A 247 -51.65 -81.93 -18.34
CA HIS A 247 -52.86 -82.16 -19.14
C HIS A 247 -52.60 -83.13 -20.29
N GLN A 248 -51.45 -83.04 -20.95
CA GLN A 248 -51.04 -83.93 -22.03
C GLN A 248 -50.82 -85.36 -21.53
N ALA A 249 -50.12 -85.53 -20.41
CA ALA A 249 -49.96 -86.83 -19.75
C ALA A 249 -51.32 -87.44 -19.34
N LYS A 250 -52.28 -86.62 -18.88
CA LYS A 250 -53.66 -87.07 -18.61
C LYS A 250 -54.42 -87.45 -19.88
N ALA A 251 -54.19 -86.78 -21.00
CA ALA A 251 -54.79 -87.11 -22.29
C ALA A 251 -54.22 -88.41 -22.87
N ASP A 252 -52.90 -88.61 -22.78
CA ASP A 252 -52.23 -89.84 -23.21
C ASP A 252 -52.61 -91.04 -22.32
N ALA A 253 -52.79 -90.84 -21.03
CA ALA A 253 -53.36 -91.86 -20.13
C ALA A 253 -54.83 -92.21 -20.45
N ARG A 254 -55.55 -91.34 -21.19
CA ARG A 254 -56.90 -91.64 -21.71
C ARG A 254 -56.86 -92.27 -23.10
N SER A 255 -55.83 -92.03 -23.90
CA SER A 255 -55.67 -92.65 -25.23
C SER A 255 -55.16 -94.11 -25.15
N SER A 256 -54.49 -94.48 -24.05
CA SER A 256 -54.07 -95.88 -23.78
C SER A 256 -55.21 -96.86 -23.49
N PHE A 257 -56.48 -96.44 -23.54
CA PHE A 257 -57.65 -97.33 -23.39
C PHE A 257 -58.37 -97.70 -24.70
N PHE A 258 -57.88 -97.30 -25.87
CA PHE A 258 -58.44 -97.73 -27.16
C PHE A 258 -57.35 -97.85 -28.25
N PRO A 259 -57.12 -99.03 -28.87
CA PRO A 259 -56.24 -99.15 -30.02
C PRO A 259 -57.03 -99.01 -31.32
N PHE A 260 -56.61 -98.11 -32.22
CA PHE A 260 -56.53 -98.25 -33.70
C PHE A 260 -56.63 -96.88 -34.40
N GLY A 261 -55.78 -96.66 -35.41
CA GLY A 261 -56.17 -95.93 -36.63
C GLY A 261 -55.32 -94.72 -37.06
N ALA A 262 -54.42 -94.95 -38.01
CA ALA A 262 -53.99 -94.12 -39.15
C ALA A 262 -53.34 -92.72 -38.94
N PRO A 263 -52.39 -92.32 -39.82
CA PRO A 263 -51.63 -91.08 -39.69
C PRO A 263 -52.39 -89.88 -40.28
N ALA A 264 -52.48 -88.80 -39.50
CA ALA A 264 -52.92 -87.49 -39.98
C ALA A 264 -51.73 -86.52 -40.02
N THR A 265 -51.69 -85.77 -41.12
CA THR A 265 -50.74 -84.72 -41.48
C THR A 265 -50.73 -83.58 -40.47
N TYR A 266 -49.55 -83.15 -40.03
CA TYR A 266 -49.39 -82.02 -39.10
C TYR A 266 -49.12 -80.70 -39.82
N ASP A 267 -49.71 -79.68 -39.22
CA ASP A 267 -50.24 -78.45 -39.79
C ASP A 267 -49.23 -77.28 -39.76
N HIS A 268 -49.37 -76.37 -40.72
CA HIS A 268 -48.45 -75.27 -41.06
C HIS A 268 -48.50 -74.06 -40.11
N SER A 269 -48.97 -74.20 -38.87
CA SER A 269 -49.26 -73.04 -38.00
C SER A 269 -48.11 -72.55 -37.10
N ILE A 270 -47.02 -73.31 -36.96
CA ILE A 270 -45.87 -72.91 -36.12
C ILE A 270 -44.99 -71.84 -36.80
N ALA A 271 -44.97 -71.80 -38.14
CA ALA A 271 -44.21 -70.80 -38.89
C ALA A 271 -44.84 -69.39 -38.80
N ALA A 272 -46.16 -69.28 -38.63
CA ALA A 272 -46.86 -68.00 -38.53
C ALA A 272 -46.68 -67.31 -37.16
N ALA A 273 -46.55 -68.10 -36.08
CA ALA A 273 -46.36 -67.55 -34.73
C ALA A 273 -44.95 -66.96 -34.52
N MET A 274 -43.91 -67.54 -35.13
CA MET A 274 -42.55 -67.00 -35.04
C MET A 274 -42.34 -65.73 -35.88
N ALA A 275 -43.08 -65.57 -36.98
CA ALA A 275 -43.02 -64.36 -37.81
C ALA A 275 -43.61 -63.12 -37.10
N PHE A 276 -44.61 -63.30 -36.23
CA PHE A 276 -45.26 -62.18 -35.53
C PHE A 276 -44.39 -61.60 -34.40
N VAL A 277 -43.56 -62.44 -33.75
CA VAL A 277 -42.62 -61.99 -32.71
C VAL A 277 -41.43 -61.23 -33.32
N PHE A 278 -40.95 -61.62 -34.51
CA PHE A 278 -39.86 -60.92 -35.21
C PHE A 278 -40.29 -59.57 -35.81
N LEU A 279 -41.53 -59.43 -36.30
CA LEU A 279 -42.02 -58.15 -36.83
C LEU A 279 -42.29 -57.11 -35.74
N SER A 280 -42.65 -57.56 -34.54
CA SER A 280 -42.91 -56.67 -33.40
C SER A 280 -41.64 -56.03 -32.82
N LEU A 281 -40.48 -56.69 -32.97
CA LEU A 281 -39.17 -56.19 -32.53
C LEU A 281 -38.55 -55.17 -33.50
N LEU A 282 -39.01 -55.10 -34.76
CA LEU A 282 -38.50 -54.16 -35.77
C LEU A 282 -39.23 -52.81 -35.77
N LEU A 283 -40.42 -52.71 -35.16
CA LEU A 283 -41.25 -51.50 -35.18
C LEU A 283 -41.17 -50.64 -33.90
N TYR A 284 -40.40 -51.06 -32.87
CA TYR A 284 -40.22 -50.27 -31.66
C TYR A 284 -38.84 -49.61 -31.59
N ARG A 285 -38.64 -48.56 -32.40
CA ARG A 285 -37.62 -47.53 -32.14
C ARG A 285 -38.28 -46.16 -32.06
N PRO A 286 -38.25 -45.49 -30.91
CA PRO A 286 -38.84 -44.17 -30.77
C PRO A 286 -37.94 -43.10 -31.40
N LEU A 287 -38.62 -42.13 -31.99
CA LEU A 287 -38.15 -40.80 -32.34
C LEU A 287 -37.29 -40.19 -31.20
N ARG A 288 -35.98 -40.05 -31.40
CA ARG A 288 -35.16 -39.03 -30.74
C ARG A 288 -34.25 -38.37 -31.77
N ARG A 289 -34.59 -37.14 -32.12
CA ARG A 289 -33.72 -36.18 -32.79
C ARG A 289 -32.54 -35.88 -31.86
N GLY A 290 -31.33 -35.85 -32.43
CA GLY A 290 -30.15 -35.28 -31.76
C GLY A 290 -29.05 -36.28 -31.41
N LEU A 291 -28.46 -36.94 -32.41
CA LEU A 291 -27.13 -37.56 -32.36
C LEU A 291 -26.73 -37.96 -33.79
N GLY A 292 -26.56 -36.95 -34.65
CA GLY A 292 -26.39 -37.12 -36.09
C GLY A 292 -24.94 -37.22 -36.59
N GLU A 293 -23.93 -37.04 -35.74
CA GLU A 293 -22.53 -36.94 -36.22
C GLU A 293 -21.58 -38.01 -35.68
N THR A 294 -21.82 -38.60 -34.52
CA THR A 294 -20.92 -39.65 -33.99
C THR A 294 -21.21 -41.05 -34.56
N LEU A 295 -22.43 -41.36 -35.00
CA LEU A 295 -22.74 -42.65 -35.65
C LEU A 295 -22.32 -42.72 -37.14
N ARG A 296 -22.11 -41.58 -37.80
CA ARG A 296 -21.65 -41.55 -39.21
C ARG A 296 -20.17 -41.95 -39.37
N LEU A 297 -19.35 -41.70 -38.36
CA LEU A 297 -17.92 -42.09 -38.37
C LEU A 297 -17.74 -43.58 -38.02
N PHE A 298 -18.61 -44.16 -37.21
CA PHE A 298 -18.55 -45.58 -36.87
C PHE A 298 -18.92 -46.51 -38.05
N TRP A 299 -19.88 -46.12 -38.88
CA TRP A 299 -20.28 -46.90 -40.07
C TRP A 299 -19.33 -46.77 -41.26
N ARG A 300 -18.56 -45.68 -41.38
CA ARG A 300 -17.49 -45.56 -42.40
C ARG A 300 -16.27 -46.43 -42.10
N GLY A 301 -16.01 -46.75 -40.83
CA GLY A 301 -14.93 -47.67 -40.44
C GLY A 301 -15.23 -49.15 -40.74
N ILE A 302 -16.50 -49.57 -40.61
CA ILE A 302 -16.88 -50.98 -40.79
C ILE A 302 -17.02 -51.36 -42.28
N TYR A 303 -17.47 -50.44 -43.15
CA TYR A 303 -17.54 -50.70 -44.60
C TYR A 303 -16.17 -50.65 -45.31
N GLY A 304 -15.18 -49.96 -44.74
CA GLY A 304 -13.80 -49.97 -45.27
C GLY A 304 -13.05 -51.28 -45.02
N LEU A 305 -13.40 -52.02 -43.96
CA LEU A 305 -12.78 -53.29 -43.61
C LEU A 305 -13.37 -54.51 -44.34
N TYR A 306 -14.55 -54.38 -44.95
CA TYR A 306 -15.17 -55.46 -45.72
C TYR A 306 -14.78 -55.50 -47.20
N ILE A 307 -14.23 -54.40 -47.75
CA ILE A 307 -13.79 -54.32 -49.16
C ILE A 307 -12.32 -54.78 -49.34
N LEU A 308 -11.55 -54.89 -48.25
CA LEU A 308 -10.17 -55.42 -48.25
C LEU A 308 -10.07 -56.94 -48.01
N ALA A 309 -11.20 -57.62 -47.83
CA ALA A 309 -11.26 -59.09 -47.66
C ALA A 309 -11.86 -59.80 -48.89
N ALA A 310 -12.06 -59.09 -50.01
CA ALA A 310 -12.61 -59.63 -51.26
C ALA A 310 -11.76 -59.28 -52.50
N TYR A 311 -10.48 -58.97 -52.31
CA TYR A 311 -9.44 -58.93 -53.35
C TYR A 311 -8.19 -59.63 -52.82
#